data_AF-A0A7Y7DDG0-F1
#
_entry.id   AF-A0A7Y7DDG0-F1
#
_cell.length_a   1.000
_cell.length_b   1.000
_cell.length_c   1.000
_cell.angle_alpha   90.00
_cell.angle_beta   90.00
_cell.angle_gamma   90.00
#
_symmetry.space_group_name_H-M   'P 1'
#
loop_
_entity.id
_entity.type
_entity.pdbx_description
1 polymer ?
#
loop_
_entity_poly.entity_id
_entity_poly.type
_entity_poly.pdbx_seq_one_letter_code
_entity_poly.pdbx_strand_id
1 'polypeptide(L)'
;MAKSKSRMSQEVNAGSMADIAFLLLIFFLVTTTIASDKGILNVLPPKLDPNNPPPEIDKNERNIFTILVNANDDLLVEGEYRETADGLDEEIKMFVLNFAAPDEDAQALFNSLPASLRAQAKRDPESSDHPGEAVVSIKTNRGTSYEKFLEVFDLAKKAYFDIYAERVNLDTDEYRTLTGKDEAEEALIDRGKEGIPMAISIAEPDKIGS
;
A
#
# COMPACT_ATOMS: atom_id res chain seq x y z
N MET A 1 -25.66 -20.37 81.26
CA MET A 1 -24.58 -20.40 80.24
C MET A 1 -25.18 -20.83 78.92
N ALA A 2 -25.17 -19.96 77.90
CA ALA A 2 -25.66 -20.28 76.56
C ALA A 2 -24.47 -20.53 75.63
N LYS A 3 -24.46 -21.68 74.94
CA LYS A 3 -23.36 -22.15 74.08
C LYS A 3 -23.45 -21.43 72.72
N SER A 4 -22.41 -20.67 72.34
CA SER A 4 -22.35 -20.02 71.02
C SER A 4 -22.15 -21.05 69.92
N LYS A 5 -22.95 -20.95 68.86
CA LYS A 5 -22.86 -21.76 67.64
C LYS A 5 -21.86 -21.08 66.71
N SER A 6 -20.68 -21.69 66.52
CA SER A 6 -19.69 -21.26 65.54
C SER A 6 -20.27 -21.37 64.13
N ARG A 7 -20.22 -20.28 63.34
CA ARG A 7 -20.48 -20.31 61.90
C ARG A 7 -19.29 -20.98 61.23
N MET A 8 -19.51 -22.08 60.52
CA MET A 8 -18.53 -22.64 59.60
C MET A 8 -18.23 -21.58 58.53
N SER A 9 -17.03 -21.01 58.54
CA SER A 9 -16.53 -20.23 57.42
C SER A 9 -16.37 -21.18 56.25
N GLN A 10 -17.05 -20.88 55.15
CA GLN A 10 -16.89 -21.62 53.91
C GLN A 10 -15.59 -21.14 53.28
N GLU A 11 -14.50 -21.86 53.56
CA GLU A 11 -13.20 -21.62 52.97
C GLU A 11 -13.31 -21.84 51.46
N VAL A 12 -13.06 -20.78 50.69
CA VAL A 12 -13.03 -20.86 49.23
C VAL A 12 -11.78 -21.64 48.84
N ASN A 13 -11.93 -22.65 47.99
CA ASN A 13 -10.82 -23.49 47.54
C ASN A 13 -9.85 -22.65 46.68
N ALA A 14 -8.85 -22.06 47.35
CA ALA A 14 -7.84 -21.20 46.74
C ALA A 14 -6.93 -21.97 45.78
N GLY A 15 -6.81 -23.30 45.93
CA GLY A 15 -6.05 -24.15 45.01
C GLY A 15 -6.69 -24.20 43.63
N SER A 16 -8.00 -24.48 43.57
CA SER A 16 -8.74 -24.50 42.30
C SER A 16 -8.87 -23.11 41.67
N MET A 17 -8.94 -22.06 42.48
CA MET A 17 -8.96 -20.68 42.00
C MET A 17 -7.60 -20.25 41.42
N ALA A 18 -6.49 -20.69 42.02
CA ALA A 18 -5.15 -20.41 41.54
C ALA A 18 -4.85 -21.13 40.22
N ASP A 19 -5.26 -22.40 40.08
CA ASP A 19 -5.03 -23.19 38.86
C ASP A 19 -5.71 -22.57 37.64
N ILE A 20 -6.98 -22.18 37.77
CA ILE A 20 -7.72 -21.58 36.65
C ILE A 20 -7.17 -20.19 36.29
N ALA A 21 -6.74 -19.41 37.28
CA ALA A 21 -6.10 -18.12 37.03
C ALA A 21 -4.74 -18.27 36.34
N PHE A 22 -3.97 -19.29 36.70
CA PHE A 22 -2.66 -19.57 36.11
C PHE A 22 -2.78 -20.08 34.66
N LEU A 23 -3.74 -20.98 34.39
CA LEU A 23 -4.04 -21.42 33.03
C LEU A 23 -4.52 -20.26 32.14
N LEU A 24 -5.37 -19.37 32.66
CA LEU A 24 -5.79 -18.17 31.94
C LEU A 24 -4.62 -17.22 31.69
N LEU A 25 -3.69 -17.08 32.64
CA LEU A 25 -2.52 -16.22 32.49
C LEU A 25 -1.54 -16.78 31.45
N ILE A 26 -1.30 -18.09 31.42
CA ILE A 26 -0.51 -18.74 30.36
C ILE A 26 -1.25 -18.67 29.02
N PHE A 27 -2.56 -18.90 28.99
CA PHE A 27 -3.36 -18.79 27.79
C PHE A 27 -3.25 -17.39 27.19
N PHE A 28 -3.42 -16.34 28.01
CA PHE A 28 -3.21 -14.97 27.58
C PHE A 28 -1.75 -14.76 27.18
N LEU A 29 -0.75 -15.14 27.99
CA LEU A 29 0.67 -14.95 27.66
C LEU A 29 1.10 -15.62 26.34
N VAL A 30 0.58 -16.81 26.03
CA VAL A 30 0.87 -17.58 24.81
C VAL A 30 0.12 -16.99 23.61
N THR A 31 -1.14 -16.61 23.78
CA THR A 31 -1.97 -16.05 22.68
C THR A 31 -1.78 -14.54 22.48
N THR A 32 -1.15 -13.82 23.41
CA THR A 32 -0.83 -12.38 23.28
C THR A 32 0.42 -12.10 22.45
N THR A 33 0.99 -13.11 21.79
CA THR A 33 1.83 -12.86 20.61
C THR A 33 0.95 -12.41 19.44
N ILE A 34 0.23 -11.29 19.63
CA ILE A 34 -0.31 -10.55 18.50
C ILE A 34 0.91 -9.95 17.82
N ALA A 35 1.43 -10.69 16.85
CA ALA A 35 2.16 -10.10 15.75
C ALA A 35 1.31 -8.93 15.26
N SER A 36 1.92 -7.75 15.18
CA SER A 36 1.30 -6.62 14.51
C SER A 36 1.12 -7.02 13.06
N ASP A 37 -0.04 -7.60 12.75
CA ASP A 37 -0.51 -7.71 11.38
C ASP A 37 -0.71 -6.26 10.95
N LYS A 38 0.32 -5.69 10.32
CA LYS A 38 0.18 -4.48 9.51
C LYS A 38 -0.79 -4.83 8.40
N GLY A 39 -2.08 -4.74 8.71
CA GLY A 39 -3.15 -4.92 7.76
C GLY A 39 -3.08 -3.76 6.77
N ILE A 40 -3.00 -4.08 5.48
CA ILE A 40 -3.12 -3.08 4.44
C ILE A 40 -4.59 -2.62 4.47
N LEU A 41 -4.83 -1.39 4.93
CA LEU A 41 -6.11 -0.71 4.67
C LEU A 41 -6.15 -0.37 3.19
N ASN A 42 -6.63 -1.31 2.37
CA ASN A 42 -6.86 -1.09 0.96
C ASN A 42 -8.34 -0.81 0.73
N VAL A 43 -8.69 0.36 0.21
CA VAL A 43 -9.99 0.56 -0.40
C VAL A 43 -9.88 -0.05 -1.79
N LEU A 44 -10.56 -1.18 -2.00
CA LEU A 44 -10.63 -1.76 -3.33
C LEU A 44 -11.28 -0.76 -4.29
N PRO A 45 -10.76 -0.61 -5.52
CA PRO A 45 -11.46 0.12 -6.56
C PRO A 45 -12.90 -0.40 -6.69
N PRO A 46 -13.87 0.46 -7.05
CA PRO A 46 -15.23 0.01 -7.29
C PRO A 46 -15.25 -1.12 -8.32
N LYS A 47 -16.03 -2.17 -8.04
CA LYS A 47 -16.21 -3.28 -8.98
C LYS A 47 -16.79 -2.75 -10.30
N LEU A 48 -16.18 -3.15 -11.42
CA LEU A 48 -16.70 -2.86 -12.76
C LEU A 48 -18.07 -3.54 -12.95
N ASP A 49 -19.00 -2.89 -13.63
CA ASP A 49 -20.33 -3.43 -13.92
C ASP A 49 -20.21 -4.69 -14.81
N PRO A 50 -20.77 -5.85 -14.40
CA PRO A 50 -20.71 -7.10 -15.19
C PRO A 50 -21.29 -7.01 -16.60
N ASN A 51 -22.14 -6.01 -16.89
CA ASN A 51 -22.80 -5.84 -18.18
C ASN A 51 -22.01 -4.95 -19.15
N ASN A 52 -20.93 -4.33 -18.70
CA ASN A 52 -20.03 -3.58 -19.56
C ASN A 52 -18.70 -4.35 -19.60
N PRO A 53 -18.44 -5.19 -20.62
CA PRO A 53 -17.13 -5.81 -20.76
C PRO A 53 -16.08 -4.69 -20.69
N PRO A 54 -14.96 -4.89 -19.95
CA PRO A 54 -13.91 -3.91 -19.92
C PRO A 54 -13.59 -3.55 -21.37
N PRO A 55 -13.50 -2.27 -21.75
CA PRO A 55 -12.83 -1.96 -23.01
C PRO A 55 -11.50 -2.72 -22.97
N GLU A 56 -11.16 -3.42 -24.04
CA GLU A 56 -9.81 -3.96 -24.19
C GLU A 56 -8.89 -2.73 -24.23
N ILE A 57 -8.45 -2.28 -23.05
CA ILE A 57 -7.42 -1.27 -22.96
C ILE A 57 -6.18 -2.03 -23.35
N ASP A 58 -5.83 -1.96 -24.63
CA ASP A 58 -4.52 -2.31 -25.15
C ASP A 58 -3.54 -1.30 -24.54
N LYS A 59 -3.27 -1.48 -23.24
CA LYS A 59 -2.32 -0.67 -22.51
C LYS A 59 -0.98 -0.98 -23.11
N ASN A 60 -0.35 0.04 -23.65
CA ASN A 60 0.97 -0.12 -24.21
C ASN A 60 1.91 -0.68 -23.14
N GLU A 61 2.77 -1.62 -23.51
CA GLU A 61 3.69 -2.25 -22.55
C GLU A 61 4.58 -1.20 -21.86
N ARG A 62 4.95 -0.12 -22.57
CA ARG A 62 5.67 1.05 -22.00
C ARG A 62 4.91 1.80 -20.90
N ASN A 63 3.58 1.64 -20.82
CA ASN A 63 2.75 2.25 -19.78
C ASN A 63 2.63 1.34 -18.54
N ILE A 64 3.36 0.22 -18.49
CA ILE A 64 3.39 -0.70 -17.35
C ILE A 64 4.79 -0.75 -16.77
N PHE A 65 4.97 -0.14 -15.59
CA PHE A 65 6.20 -0.25 -14.81
C PHE A 65 6.19 -1.58 -14.05
N THR A 66 7.05 -2.51 -14.44
CA THR A 66 7.05 -3.89 -13.97
C THR A 66 8.11 -4.10 -12.89
N ILE A 67 7.65 -4.53 -11.72
CA ILE A 67 8.47 -4.91 -10.56
C ILE A 67 8.17 -6.38 -10.25
N LEU A 68 9.18 -7.23 -10.41
CA LEU A 68 9.10 -8.65 -10.06
C LEU A 68 9.95 -8.90 -8.83
N VAL A 69 9.41 -9.62 -7.86
CA VAL A 69 10.12 -10.03 -6.65
C VAL A 69 10.24 -11.56 -6.64
N ASN A 70 11.46 -12.08 -6.58
CA ASN A 70 11.69 -13.52 -6.59
C ASN A 70 11.60 -14.14 -5.18
N ALA A 71 11.87 -15.45 -5.06
CA ALA A 71 11.82 -16.17 -3.79
C ALA A 71 13.02 -15.93 -2.85
N ASN A 72 14.09 -15.31 -3.36
CA ASN A 72 15.25 -14.89 -2.58
C ASN A 72 15.15 -13.42 -2.15
N ASP A 73 13.99 -12.79 -2.37
CA ASP A 73 13.77 -11.35 -2.17
C ASP A 73 14.57 -10.42 -3.08
N ASP A 74 15.12 -10.94 -4.19
CA ASP A 74 15.72 -10.09 -5.21
C ASP A 74 14.64 -9.46 -6.10
N LEU A 75 14.95 -8.28 -6.63
CA LEU A 75 14.07 -7.49 -7.47
C LEU A 75 14.54 -7.54 -8.92
N LEU A 76 13.58 -7.61 -9.83
CA LEU A 76 13.77 -7.37 -11.25
C LEU A 76 12.82 -6.25 -11.65
N VAL A 77 13.35 -5.06 -11.89
CA VAL A 77 12.56 -3.86 -12.16
C VAL A 77 12.88 -3.36 -13.56
N GLU A 78 11.87 -3.21 -14.41
CA GLU A 78 12.06 -2.85 -15.83
C GLU A 78 13.07 -3.77 -16.55
N GLY A 79 13.18 -5.03 -16.11
CA GLY A 79 14.15 -6.00 -16.63
C GLY A 79 15.58 -5.88 -16.06
N GLU A 80 15.83 -4.93 -15.16
CA GLU A 80 17.12 -4.77 -14.47
C GLU A 80 17.11 -5.44 -13.09
N TYR A 81 18.08 -6.32 -12.84
CA TYR A 81 18.21 -7.04 -11.58
C TYR A 81 18.87 -6.18 -10.51
N ARG A 82 18.30 -6.17 -9.30
CA ARG A 82 18.87 -5.51 -8.11
C ARG A 82 18.44 -6.20 -6.82
N GLU A 83 19.31 -6.13 -5.81
CA GLU A 83 19.06 -6.72 -4.48
C GLU A 83 18.30 -5.77 -3.54
N THR A 84 18.45 -4.45 -3.72
CA THR A 84 17.81 -3.44 -2.86
C THR A 84 16.71 -2.69 -3.60
N ALA A 85 15.71 -2.21 -2.85
CA ALA A 85 14.61 -1.40 -3.38
C ALA A 85 14.94 0.11 -3.36
N ASP A 86 16.20 0.48 -3.13
CA ASP A 86 16.61 1.87 -2.99
C ASP A 86 16.34 2.65 -4.28
N GLY A 87 15.74 3.83 -4.15
CA GLY A 87 15.41 4.72 -5.28
C GLY A 87 14.21 4.27 -6.12
N LEU A 88 13.57 3.15 -5.79
CA LEU A 88 12.40 2.64 -6.51
C LEU A 88 11.23 3.64 -6.50
N ASP A 89 11.06 4.37 -5.40
CA ASP A 89 10.06 5.44 -5.28
C ASP A 89 10.30 6.58 -6.27
N GLU A 90 11.55 7.04 -6.41
CA GLU A 90 11.91 8.08 -7.37
C GLU A 90 11.76 7.60 -8.83
N GLU A 91 12.11 6.35 -9.12
CA GLU A 91 11.91 5.76 -10.44
C GLU A 91 10.44 5.67 -10.82
N ILE A 92 9.59 5.20 -9.89
CA ILE A 92 8.14 5.17 -10.10
C ILE A 92 7.60 6.58 -10.28
N LYS A 93 8.08 7.57 -9.52
CA LYS A 93 7.68 8.98 -9.66
C LYS A 93 8.02 9.51 -11.05
N MET A 94 9.25 9.28 -11.52
CA MET A 94 9.69 9.66 -12.87
C MET A 94 8.87 8.97 -13.96
N PHE A 95 8.58 7.68 -13.78
CA PHE A 95 7.76 6.90 -14.71
C PHE A 95 6.34 7.49 -14.80
N VAL A 96 5.66 7.68 -13.67
CA VAL A 96 4.29 8.21 -13.63
C VAL A 96 4.23 9.61 -14.24
N LEU A 97 5.23 10.46 -13.96
CA LEU A 97 5.32 11.84 -14.44
C LEU A 97 6.11 11.99 -15.75
N ASN A 98 6.26 10.95 -16.56
CA ASN A 98 7.10 11.03 -17.76
C ASN A 98 6.49 11.93 -18.85
N PHE A 99 5.18 11.82 -19.12
CA PHE A 99 4.45 12.58 -20.14
C PHE A 99 5.05 12.43 -21.57
N ALA A 100 5.31 11.20 -22.03
CA ALA A 100 5.85 10.95 -23.38
C ALA A 100 4.94 11.43 -24.52
N ALA A 101 3.65 11.10 -24.42
CA ALA A 101 2.64 11.35 -25.44
C ALA A 101 1.30 11.76 -24.80
N PRO A 102 1.24 12.94 -24.16
CA PRO A 102 0.02 13.39 -23.49
C PRO A 102 -1.09 13.68 -24.49
N ASP A 103 -2.30 13.22 -24.16
CA ASP A 103 -3.54 13.70 -24.78
C ASP A 103 -3.90 15.13 -24.31
N GLU A 104 -5.04 15.64 -24.75
CA GLU A 104 -5.48 17.01 -24.41
C GLU A 104 -5.66 17.20 -22.89
N ASP A 105 -6.24 16.21 -22.21
CA ASP A 105 -6.47 16.24 -20.77
C ASP A 105 -5.16 16.12 -19.99
N ALA A 106 -4.26 15.23 -20.40
CA ALA A 106 -2.94 15.08 -19.81
C ALA A 106 -2.07 16.34 -20.03
N GLN A 107 -2.23 17.03 -21.16
CA GLN A 107 -1.53 18.29 -21.40
C GLN A 107 -2.06 19.41 -20.49
N ALA A 108 -3.38 19.45 -20.23
CA ALA A 108 -3.98 20.36 -19.25
C ALA A 108 -3.51 20.04 -17.83
N LEU A 109 -3.49 18.75 -17.46
CA LEU A 109 -2.93 18.27 -16.19
C LEU A 109 -1.47 18.69 -16.05
N PHE A 110 -0.64 18.44 -17.05
CA PHE A 110 0.78 18.84 -17.02
C PHE A 110 0.94 20.33 -16.72
N ASN A 111 0.10 21.18 -17.29
CA ASN A 111 0.14 22.63 -17.07
C ASN A 111 -0.35 23.06 -15.68
N SER A 112 -1.19 22.26 -15.02
CA SER A 112 -1.64 22.52 -13.64
C SER A 112 -0.63 22.07 -12.58
N LEU A 113 0.35 21.22 -12.95
CA LEU A 113 1.36 20.73 -12.02
C LEU A 113 2.34 21.83 -11.57
N PRO A 114 2.81 21.79 -10.31
CA PRO A 114 3.91 22.61 -9.81
C PRO A 114 5.16 22.54 -10.70
N ALA A 115 5.98 23.61 -10.68
CA ALA A 115 7.20 23.68 -11.49
C ALA A 115 8.20 22.56 -11.16
N SER A 116 8.27 22.15 -9.90
CA SER A 116 9.13 21.08 -9.41
C SER A 116 8.75 19.71 -9.99
N LEU A 117 7.45 19.35 -10.00
CA LEU A 117 6.97 18.11 -10.64
C LEU A 117 7.13 18.14 -12.16
N ARG A 118 6.85 19.28 -12.81
CA ARG A 118 7.04 19.41 -14.26
C ARG A 118 8.49 19.23 -14.69
N ALA A 119 9.44 19.61 -13.84
CA ALA A 119 10.87 19.44 -14.13
C ALA A 119 11.31 17.96 -14.14
N GLN A 120 10.52 17.06 -13.54
CA GLN A 120 10.82 15.62 -13.52
C GLN A 120 10.36 14.90 -14.79
N ALA A 121 9.51 15.53 -15.60
CA ALA A 121 9.00 14.95 -16.84
C ALA A 121 10.10 14.89 -17.91
N LYS A 122 10.68 13.70 -18.09
CA LYS A 122 11.71 13.44 -19.10
C LYS A 122 11.17 13.38 -20.52
N ARG A 123 9.87 13.10 -20.68
CA ARG A 123 9.21 12.90 -21.98
C ARG A 123 9.90 11.85 -22.84
N ASP A 124 10.35 10.78 -22.18
CA ASP A 124 11.02 9.66 -22.84
C ASP A 124 9.98 8.82 -23.61
N PRO A 125 10.13 8.65 -24.94
CA PRO A 125 9.21 7.84 -25.75
C PRO A 125 9.09 6.37 -25.32
N GLU A 126 10.12 5.83 -24.66
CA GLU A 126 10.14 4.43 -24.21
C GLU A 126 9.51 4.25 -22.81
N SER A 127 9.05 5.33 -22.18
CA SER A 127 8.42 5.32 -20.85
C SER A 127 6.95 5.78 -20.94
N SER A 128 6.29 5.99 -19.79
CA SER A 128 4.83 6.16 -19.76
C SER A 128 4.34 7.41 -20.52
N ASP A 129 3.17 7.28 -21.14
CA ASP A 129 2.56 8.34 -21.93
C ASP A 129 2.10 9.49 -21.04
N HIS A 130 1.47 9.21 -19.88
CA HIS A 130 1.06 10.16 -18.83
C HIS A 130 0.49 9.41 -17.60
N PRO A 131 0.28 10.09 -16.45
CA PRO A 131 -0.17 9.43 -15.21
C PRO A 131 -1.50 8.68 -15.27
N GLY A 132 -2.39 9.03 -16.21
CA GLY A 132 -3.68 8.36 -16.39
C GLY A 132 -3.55 6.96 -16.99
N GLU A 133 -2.54 6.75 -17.82
CA GLU A 133 -2.26 5.46 -18.46
C GLU A 133 -1.24 4.62 -17.71
N ALA A 134 -0.33 5.26 -16.99
CA ALA A 134 0.73 4.63 -16.20
C ALA A 134 0.19 3.64 -15.15
N VAL A 135 0.67 2.40 -15.18
CA VAL A 135 0.35 1.35 -14.21
C VAL A 135 1.64 0.81 -13.60
N VAL A 136 1.71 0.74 -12.28
CA VAL A 136 2.80 0.07 -11.56
C VAL A 136 2.38 -1.37 -11.26
N SER A 137 2.98 -2.34 -11.95
CA SER A 137 2.71 -3.77 -11.76
C SER A 137 3.74 -4.37 -10.80
N ILE A 138 3.26 -4.87 -9.66
CA ILE A 138 4.07 -5.62 -8.70
C ILE A 138 3.65 -7.08 -8.78
N LYS A 139 4.58 -7.95 -9.18
CA LYS A 139 4.39 -9.41 -9.18
C LYS A 139 5.39 -10.05 -8.24
N THR A 140 4.96 -11.07 -7.52
CA THR A 140 5.81 -11.81 -6.59
C THR A 140 5.91 -13.27 -7.01
N ASN A 141 6.93 -13.97 -6.54
CA ASN A 141 7.04 -15.41 -6.72
C ASN A 141 6.55 -16.15 -5.47
N ARG A 142 6.24 -17.43 -5.63
CA ARG A 142 6.04 -18.31 -4.48
C ARG A 142 7.34 -18.39 -3.70
N GLY A 143 7.31 -17.93 -2.45
CA GLY A 143 8.48 -17.89 -1.57
C GLY A 143 9.03 -16.50 -1.29
N THR A 144 8.58 -15.46 -2.01
CA THR A 144 8.87 -14.07 -1.66
C THR A 144 8.43 -13.78 -0.23
N SER A 145 9.28 -13.16 0.57
CA SER A 145 8.94 -12.79 1.93
C SER A 145 7.86 -11.71 1.93
N TYR A 146 6.95 -11.79 2.91
CA TYR A 146 5.90 -10.79 3.06
C TYR A 146 6.50 -9.40 3.37
N GLU A 147 7.62 -9.37 4.09
CA GLU A 147 8.35 -8.14 4.38
C GLU A 147 8.85 -7.46 3.10
N LYS A 148 9.47 -8.21 2.18
CA LYS A 148 9.94 -7.65 0.91
C LYS A 148 8.80 -7.13 0.04
N PHE A 149 7.69 -7.87 -0.01
CA PHE A 149 6.50 -7.40 -0.71
C PHE A 149 5.98 -6.09 -0.13
N LEU A 150 5.88 -5.97 1.20
CA LEU A 150 5.44 -4.74 1.87
C LEU A 150 6.40 -3.58 1.61
N GLU A 151 7.71 -3.81 1.66
CA GLU A 151 8.73 -2.79 1.35
C GLU A 151 8.50 -2.19 -0.05
N VAL A 152 8.41 -3.05 -1.07
CA VAL A 152 8.17 -2.64 -2.46
C VAL A 152 6.84 -1.90 -2.61
N PHE A 153 5.79 -2.43 -1.99
CA PHE A 153 4.45 -1.85 -2.06
C PHE A 153 4.37 -0.48 -1.37
N ASP A 154 5.03 -0.32 -0.23
CA ASP A 154 5.10 0.95 0.50
C ASP A 154 5.90 1.99 -0.28
N LEU A 155 7.00 1.61 -0.94
CA LEU A 155 7.76 2.49 -1.84
C LEU A 155 6.94 2.94 -3.05
N ALA A 156 6.20 2.02 -3.67
CA ALA A 156 5.29 2.38 -4.76
C ALA A 156 4.21 3.38 -4.29
N LYS A 157 3.61 3.16 -3.12
CA LYS A 157 2.67 4.11 -2.53
C LYS A 157 3.31 5.45 -2.18
N LYS A 158 4.52 5.43 -1.64
CA LYS A 158 5.28 6.63 -1.29
C LYS A 158 5.45 7.53 -2.51
N ALA A 159 5.84 6.98 -3.66
CA ALA A 159 5.96 7.73 -4.91
C ALA A 159 4.69 8.52 -5.26
N TYR A 160 3.51 7.88 -5.16
CA TYR A 160 2.23 8.56 -5.38
C TYR A 160 1.93 9.62 -4.31
N PHE A 161 2.18 9.32 -3.04
CA PHE A 161 1.97 10.29 -1.96
C PHE A 161 2.88 11.51 -2.09
N ASP A 162 4.13 11.34 -2.49
CA ASP A 162 5.06 12.44 -2.76
C ASP A 162 4.52 13.34 -3.88
N ILE A 163 3.99 12.76 -4.96
CA ILE A 163 3.34 13.52 -6.04
C ILE A 163 2.13 14.30 -5.50
N TYR A 164 1.26 13.64 -4.75
CA TYR A 164 0.02 14.25 -4.26
C TYR A 164 0.27 15.36 -3.25
N ALA A 165 1.18 15.13 -2.29
CA ALA A 165 1.57 16.10 -1.28
C ALA A 165 2.15 17.37 -1.91
N GLU A 166 3.06 17.19 -2.88
CA GLU A 166 3.72 18.29 -3.57
C GLU A 166 2.73 19.15 -4.38
N ARG A 167 1.69 18.53 -4.96
CA ARG A 167 0.61 19.26 -5.68
C ARG A 167 -0.21 20.16 -4.77
N VAL A 168 -0.34 19.81 -3.49
CA VAL A 168 -1.07 20.61 -2.50
C VAL A 168 -0.15 21.38 -1.55
N ASN A 169 1.15 21.41 -1.85
CA ASN A 169 2.18 22.10 -1.07
C ASN A 169 2.20 21.66 0.41
N LEU A 170 2.14 20.35 0.64
CA LEU A 170 2.32 19.69 1.93
C LEU A 170 3.54 18.78 1.90
N ASP A 171 4.03 18.42 3.09
CA ASP A 171 4.96 17.30 3.22
C ASP A 171 4.23 15.95 3.03
N THR A 172 4.93 14.92 2.57
CA THR A 172 4.39 13.58 2.36
C THR A 172 3.79 13.01 3.64
N ASP A 173 4.46 13.17 4.78
CA ASP A 173 3.96 12.66 6.05
C ASP A 173 2.69 13.39 6.48
N GLU A 174 2.65 14.72 6.32
CA GLU A 174 1.46 15.52 6.58
C GLU A 174 0.28 15.08 5.70
N TYR A 175 0.51 14.92 4.39
CA TYR A 175 -0.52 14.47 3.45
C TYR A 175 -1.08 13.08 3.81
N ARG A 176 -0.23 12.15 4.24
CA ARG A 176 -0.65 10.80 4.65
C ARG A 176 -1.49 10.77 5.93
N THR A 177 -1.38 11.80 6.77
CA THR A 177 -2.22 11.92 7.98
C THR A 177 -3.63 12.45 7.70
N LEU A 178 -3.88 13.01 6.51
CA LEU A 178 -5.20 13.53 6.13
C LEU A 178 -6.23 12.40 6.19
N THR A 179 -7.30 12.63 6.95
CA THR A 179 -8.32 11.60 7.19
C THR A 179 -9.53 11.76 6.28
N GLY A 180 -9.69 12.94 5.67
CA GLY A 180 -10.85 13.27 4.84
C GLY A 180 -12.14 13.42 5.66
N LYS A 181 -12.03 13.71 6.96
CA LYS A 181 -13.20 13.90 7.84
C LYS A 181 -13.79 15.30 7.73
N ASP A 182 -12.94 16.27 7.42
CA ASP A 182 -13.33 17.66 7.22
C ASP A 182 -13.32 17.98 5.72
N GLU A 183 -14.26 18.81 5.25
CA GLU A 183 -14.39 19.20 3.83
C GLU A 183 -13.08 19.79 3.27
N ALA A 184 -12.30 20.48 4.11
CA ALA A 184 -11.00 21.01 3.73
C ALA A 184 -9.95 19.93 3.48
N GLU A 185 -9.90 18.87 4.30
CA GLU A 185 -8.99 17.74 4.10
C GLU A 185 -9.37 16.95 2.85
N GLU A 186 -10.67 16.69 2.66
CA GLU A 186 -11.20 16.01 1.48
C GLU A 186 -10.82 16.76 0.19
N ALA A 187 -11.01 18.08 0.16
CA ALA A 187 -10.61 18.91 -0.98
C ALA A 187 -9.10 18.88 -1.28
N LEU A 188 -8.25 18.74 -0.25
CA LEU A 188 -6.80 18.58 -0.44
C LEU A 188 -6.48 17.20 -1.03
N ILE A 189 -7.11 16.14 -0.51
CA ILE A 189 -6.94 14.77 -1.01
C ILE A 189 -7.37 14.67 -2.48
N ASP A 190 -8.53 15.24 -2.82
CA ASP A 190 -9.07 15.22 -4.17
C ASP A 190 -8.19 15.99 -5.14
N ARG A 191 -7.74 17.20 -4.77
CA ARG A 191 -6.83 18.01 -5.58
C ARG A 191 -5.48 17.32 -5.80
N GLY A 192 -4.96 16.64 -4.78
CA GLY A 192 -3.71 15.87 -4.89
C GLY A 192 -3.83 14.76 -5.94
N LYS A 193 -4.95 14.03 -5.93
CA LYS A 193 -5.21 12.87 -6.80
C LYS A 193 -5.74 13.23 -8.20
N GLU A 194 -6.26 14.43 -8.39
CA GLU A 194 -6.95 14.85 -9.62
C GLU A 194 -6.12 14.59 -10.89
N GLY A 195 -6.59 13.70 -11.76
CA GLY A 195 -5.89 13.33 -13.01
C GLY A 195 -4.68 12.40 -12.83
N ILE A 196 -4.33 11.99 -11.61
CA ILE A 196 -3.23 11.06 -11.31
C ILE A 196 -3.79 9.93 -10.43
N PRO A 197 -4.49 8.94 -11.04
CA PRO A 197 -4.99 7.80 -10.28
C PRO A 197 -3.84 6.94 -9.74
N MET A 198 -3.98 6.43 -8.53
CA MET A 198 -3.03 5.44 -7.97
C MET A 198 -3.29 4.07 -8.61
N ALA A 199 -2.59 3.79 -9.71
CA ALA A 199 -2.75 2.58 -10.50
C ALA A 199 -1.67 1.54 -10.15
N ILE A 200 -1.74 0.99 -8.93
CA ILE A 200 -0.87 -0.11 -8.50
C ILE A 200 -1.61 -1.44 -8.72
N SER A 201 -1.09 -2.27 -9.61
CA SER A 201 -1.60 -3.61 -9.90
C SER A 201 -0.75 -4.65 -9.17
N ILE A 202 -1.38 -5.42 -8.29
CA ILE A 202 -0.72 -6.54 -7.60
C ILE A 202 -1.16 -7.83 -8.27
N ALA A 203 -0.22 -8.61 -8.78
CA ALA A 203 -0.48 -9.95 -9.28
C ALA A 203 -0.20 -11.00 -8.19
N GLU A 204 -1.07 -12.01 -8.12
CA GLU A 204 -0.81 -13.19 -7.29
C GLU A 204 0.46 -13.92 -7.77
N PRO A 205 1.16 -14.63 -6.87
CA PRO A 205 2.39 -15.29 -7.24
C PRO A 205 2.18 -16.38 -8.28
N ASP A 206 3.04 -16.39 -9.29
CA ASP A 206 2.95 -17.31 -10.42
C ASP A 206 2.91 -18.76 -9.93
N LYS A 207 1.95 -19.53 -10.48
CA LYS A 207 1.78 -20.97 -10.20
C LYS A 207 2.88 -21.84 -10.82
N ILE A 208 3.85 -21.26 -11.52
CA ILE A 208 4.85 -21.98 -12.28
C ILE A 208 5.95 -22.49 -11.34
N GLY A 209 5.65 -23.60 -10.67
CA GLY A 209 6.68 -24.55 -10.25
C GLY A 209 7.02 -25.42 -11.45
N SER A 210 8.29 -25.41 -11.84
CA SER A 210 8.92 -26.53 -12.55
C SER A 210 10.02 -27.09 -11.65
#